data_AF-A0A968H9P6-F1
#
_entry.id   AF-A0A968H9P6-F1
#
_cell.length_a   1.000
_cell.length_b   1.000
_cell.length_c   1.000
_cell.angle_alpha   90.00
_cell.angle_beta   90.00
_cell.angle_gamma   90.00
#
_symmetry.space_group_name_H-M   'P 1'
#
loop_
_entity.id
_entity.type
_entity.pdbx_description
1 polymer ?
#
loop_
_entity_poly.entity_id
_entity_poly.type
_entity_poly.pdbx_seq_one_letter_code
_entity_poly.pdbx_strand_id
1 'polypeptide(L)'
;MSIKFFGQYLLEKNLISADQLLEAVKYQESQNLRFGEYAESRGYITKADITRILDEQKRTDMQFGQLAVMLGLLSEDQVKEILTRQKNDHIMIGEAIVQKGFLTKDRLELEIVSFWKDQSRYAAGEARVPEGIANPEIMKSFCDITVRMLRQVSNVAAKSDAGVYISGEPGKSDIAIRTSLFGDLNYDYVILAPRGVAVLMASG
;
A
#
# COMPACT_ATOMS: atom_id res chain seq x y z
N MET A 1 13.18 -7.19 15.75
CA MET A 1 13.84 -6.55 14.60
C MET A 1 12.74 -6.20 13.60
N SER A 2 12.66 -4.93 13.17
CA SER A 2 11.57 -4.34 12.40
C SER A 2 11.49 -4.88 10.96
N ILE A 3 10.31 -4.73 10.32
CA ILE A 3 10.17 -4.91 8.87
C ILE A 3 11.11 -3.94 8.18
N LYS A 4 11.99 -4.46 7.32
CA LYS A 4 12.92 -3.65 6.52
C LYS A 4 12.28 -3.38 5.18
N PHE A 5 12.30 -2.12 4.73
CA PHE A 5 11.99 -1.81 3.34
C PHE A 5 13.07 -2.38 2.42
N PHE A 6 12.70 -2.73 1.19
CA PHE A 6 13.65 -3.34 0.25
C PHE A 6 14.88 -2.45 -0.02
N GLY A 7 14.70 -1.13 -0.11
CA GLY A 7 15.83 -0.20 -0.24
C GLY A 7 16.81 -0.27 0.95
N GLN A 8 16.29 -0.38 2.18
CA GLN A 8 17.12 -0.54 3.38
C GLN A 8 17.85 -1.89 3.40
N TYR A 9 17.19 -2.95 2.95
CA TYR A 9 17.83 -4.26 2.78
C TYR A 9 19.04 -4.19 1.83
N LEU A 10 18.90 -3.50 0.70
CA LEU A 10 20.00 -3.34 -0.26
C LEU A 10 21.17 -2.54 0.33
N LEU A 11 20.90 -1.51 1.14
CA LEU A 11 21.93 -0.74 1.85
C LEU A 11 22.71 -1.62 2.84
N GLU A 12 22.02 -2.41 3.66
CA GLU A 12 22.67 -3.28 4.65
C GLU A 12 23.52 -4.38 4.01
N LYS A 13 23.12 -4.86 2.83
CA LYS A 13 23.90 -5.81 2.02
C LYS A 13 25.07 -5.14 1.27
N ASN A 14 25.22 -3.81 1.39
CA ASN A 14 26.18 -3.00 0.63
C ASN A 14 26.05 -3.17 -0.90
N LEU A 15 24.84 -3.42 -1.39
CA LEU A 15 24.55 -3.59 -2.82
C LEU A 15 24.34 -2.24 -3.52
N ILE A 16 23.87 -1.25 -2.77
CA ILE A 16 23.76 0.14 -3.19
C ILE A 16 24.24 1.05 -2.04
N SER A 17 24.66 2.28 -2.36
CA SER A 17 24.95 3.32 -1.37
C SER A 17 23.71 4.15 -1.02
N ALA A 18 23.78 4.92 0.07
CA ALA A 18 22.72 5.84 0.46
C ALA A 18 22.45 6.89 -0.63
N ASP A 19 23.51 7.40 -1.28
CA ASP A 19 23.40 8.36 -2.37
C ASP A 19 22.73 7.75 -3.61
N GLN A 20 23.08 6.51 -3.95
CA GLN A 20 22.45 5.77 -5.05
C GLN A 20 20.96 5.50 -4.77
N LEU A 21 20.62 5.14 -3.53
CA LEU A 21 19.21 4.97 -3.15
C LEU A 21 18.46 6.30 -3.26
N LEU A 22 19.04 7.39 -2.77
CA LEU A 22 18.42 8.72 -2.87
C LEU A 22 18.22 9.15 -4.32
N GLU A 23 19.21 8.90 -5.19
CA GLU A 23 19.09 9.20 -6.61
C GLU A 23 18.03 8.35 -7.31
N ALA A 24 17.91 7.07 -6.95
CA ALA A 24 16.84 6.21 -7.45
C ALA A 24 15.46 6.65 -6.97
N VAL A 25 15.33 7.11 -5.71
CA VAL A 25 14.07 7.68 -5.19
C VAL A 25 13.68 8.93 -5.97
N LYS A 26 14.61 9.87 -6.18
CA LYS A 26 14.35 11.07 -6.97
C LYS A 26 13.95 10.75 -8.41
N TYR A 27 14.60 9.75 -9.02
CA TYR A 27 14.24 9.28 -10.34
C TYR A 27 12.82 8.69 -10.35
N GLN A 28 12.50 7.82 -9.38
CA GLN A 28 11.16 7.26 -9.21
C GLN A 28 10.09 8.35 -9.08
N GLU A 29 10.31 9.36 -8.24
CA GLU A 29 9.40 10.49 -8.06
C GLU A 29 9.20 11.30 -9.35
N SER A 30 10.25 11.46 -10.16
CA SER A 30 10.15 12.18 -11.44
C SER A 30 9.35 11.44 -12.50
N GLN A 31 9.26 10.10 -12.41
CA GLN A 31 8.51 9.28 -13.36
C GLN A 31 7.06 9.07 -12.88
N ASN A 32 6.85 8.93 -11.57
CA ASN A 32 5.55 8.65 -10.98
C ASN A 32 4.76 9.95 -10.73
N LEU A 33 4.39 10.63 -11.82
CA LEU A 33 3.64 11.89 -11.76
C LEU A 33 2.31 11.72 -11.01
N ARG A 34 1.99 12.70 -10.17
CA ARG A 34 0.69 12.80 -9.50
C ARG A 34 -0.41 13.10 -10.51
N PHE A 35 -1.65 12.82 -10.14
CA PHE A 35 -2.79 12.93 -11.06
C PHE A 35 -2.89 14.32 -11.70
N GLY A 36 -2.78 15.37 -10.87
CA GLY A 36 -2.82 16.76 -11.34
C GLY A 36 -1.64 17.13 -12.25
N GLU A 37 -0.43 16.66 -11.92
CA GLU A 37 0.78 16.91 -12.73
C GLU A 37 0.68 16.24 -14.10
N TYR A 38 0.13 15.03 -14.14
CA TYR A 38 -0.14 14.35 -15.40
C TYR A 38 -1.20 15.10 -16.22
N ALA A 39 -2.32 15.49 -15.60
CA ALA A 39 -3.38 16.25 -16.26
C ALA A 39 -2.86 17.60 -16.81
N GLU A 40 -1.97 18.26 -16.07
CA GLU A 40 -1.27 19.47 -16.52
C GLU A 40 -0.35 19.20 -17.71
N SER A 41 0.48 18.15 -17.64
CA SER A 41 1.44 17.80 -18.70
C SER A 41 0.76 17.50 -20.05
N ARG A 42 -0.51 17.09 -20.03
CA ARG A 42 -1.36 16.82 -21.19
C ARG A 42 -2.15 18.05 -21.67
N GLY A 43 -2.07 19.17 -20.94
CA GLY A 43 -2.83 20.38 -21.22
C GLY A 43 -4.32 20.26 -20.95
N TYR A 44 -4.76 19.28 -20.15
CA TYR A 44 -6.18 19.12 -19.82
C TYR A 44 -6.64 20.15 -18.80
N ILE A 45 -5.75 20.50 -17.86
CA ILE A 45 -5.99 21.52 -16.83
C ILE A 45 -4.74 22.38 -16.63
N THR A 46 -4.89 23.55 -16.01
CA THR A 46 -3.78 24.43 -15.65
C THR A 46 -3.37 24.27 -14.18
N LYS A 47 -2.22 24.83 -13.78
CA LYS A 47 -1.83 24.90 -12.35
C LYS A 47 -2.87 25.61 -11.48
N ALA A 48 -3.52 26.62 -12.03
CA ALA A 48 -4.59 27.33 -11.33
C ALA A 48 -5.79 26.41 -11.07
N ASP A 49 -6.16 25.58 -12.04
CA ASP A 49 -7.22 24.59 -11.90
C ASP A 49 -6.86 23.50 -10.89
N ILE A 50 -5.61 23.01 -10.90
CA ILE A 50 -5.12 22.07 -9.88
C ILE A 50 -5.26 22.66 -8.49
N THR A 51 -4.87 23.93 -8.31
CA THR A 51 -4.95 24.62 -7.02
C THR A 51 -6.40 24.74 -6.56
N ARG A 52 -7.30 25.11 -7.48
CA ARG A 52 -8.74 25.18 -7.24
C ARG A 52 -9.31 23.82 -6.82
N ILE A 53 -8.95 22.74 -7.51
CA ILE A 53 -9.40 21.38 -7.16
C ILE A 53 -8.89 20.99 -5.76
N LEU A 54 -7.62 21.25 -5.45
CA LEU A 54 -7.04 20.94 -4.14
C LEU A 54 -7.69 21.74 -3.00
N ASP A 55 -8.05 23.00 -3.24
CA ASP A 55 -8.72 23.82 -2.24
C ASP A 55 -10.16 23.36 -1.99
N GLU A 56 -10.88 22.94 -3.02
CA GLU A 56 -12.20 22.32 -2.87
C GLU A 56 -12.10 20.91 -2.23
N GLN A 57 -11.02 20.18 -2.48
CA GLN A 57 -10.78 18.88 -1.86
C GLN A 57 -10.53 19.01 -0.34
N LYS A 58 -10.05 20.14 0.16
CA LYS A 58 -9.96 20.38 1.62
C LYS A 58 -11.33 20.53 2.29
N ARG A 59 -12.38 20.80 1.51
CA ARG A 59 -13.75 21.05 1.98
C ARG A 59 -14.69 19.88 1.69
N THR A 60 -14.22 18.85 0.98
CA THR A 60 -15.03 17.72 0.52
C THR A 60 -14.23 16.42 0.65
N ASP A 61 -14.87 15.31 0.98
CA ASP A 61 -14.20 13.99 1.01
C ASP A 61 -14.07 13.36 -0.39
N MET A 62 -14.06 14.18 -1.45
CA MET A 62 -14.07 13.70 -2.83
C MET A 62 -12.66 13.49 -3.39
N GLN A 63 -12.53 12.51 -4.28
CA GLN A 63 -11.28 12.25 -4.98
C GLN A 63 -11.02 13.32 -6.04
N PHE A 64 -9.74 13.66 -6.25
CA PHE A 64 -9.32 14.73 -7.17
C PHE A 64 -9.95 14.59 -8.56
N GLY A 65 -9.90 13.40 -9.16
CA GLY A 65 -10.46 13.16 -10.50
C GLY A 65 -11.99 13.35 -10.56
N GLN A 66 -12.71 12.87 -9.54
CA GLN A 66 -14.17 13.05 -9.47
C GLN A 66 -14.54 14.51 -9.27
N LEU A 67 -13.81 15.21 -8.41
CA LEU A 67 -13.99 16.64 -8.15
C LEU A 67 -13.68 17.48 -9.39
N ALA A 68 -12.64 17.12 -10.16
CA ALA A 68 -12.32 17.76 -11.43
C ALA A 68 -13.44 17.62 -12.47
N VAL A 69 -14.10 16.45 -12.53
CA VAL A 69 -15.28 16.25 -13.40
C VAL A 69 -16.46 17.09 -12.93
N MET A 70 -16.74 17.10 -11.63
CA MET A 70 -17.82 17.90 -11.04
C MET A 70 -17.63 19.40 -11.29
N LEU A 71 -16.39 19.87 -11.23
CA LEU A 71 -16.04 21.27 -11.52
C LEU A 71 -16.03 21.60 -13.02
N GLY A 72 -16.29 20.62 -13.90
CA GLY A 72 -16.27 20.79 -15.35
C GLY A 72 -14.87 20.99 -15.95
N LEU A 73 -13.83 20.63 -15.20
CA LEU A 73 -12.42 20.80 -15.58
C LEU A 73 -11.88 19.61 -16.35
N LEU A 74 -12.43 18.41 -16.12
CA LEU A 74 -12.08 17.18 -16.82
C LEU A 74 -13.35 16.42 -17.25
N SER A 75 -13.26 15.63 -18.30
CA SER A 75 -14.28 14.61 -18.62
C SER A 75 -13.98 13.29 -17.91
N GLU A 76 -14.99 12.43 -17.76
CA GLU A 76 -14.78 11.09 -17.20
C GLU A 76 -13.77 10.26 -18.01
N ASP A 77 -13.76 10.42 -19.33
CA ASP A 77 -12.82 9.73 -20.21
C ASP A 77 -11.39 10.20 -20.01
N GLN A 78 -11.18 11.51 -19.81
CA GLN A 78 -9.87 12.05 -19.46
C GLN A 78 -9.40 11.53 -18.10
N VAL A 79 -10.29 11.44 -17.10
CA VAL A 79 -9.95 10.86 -15.80
C VAL A 79 -9.55 9.40 -15.94
N LYS A 80 -10.31 8.59 -16.70
CA LYS A 80 -9.97 7.18 -16.96
C LYS A 80 -8.63 7.04 -17.68
N GLU A 81 -8.34 7.90 -18.66
CA GLU A 81 -7.06 7.89 -19.36
C GLU A 81 -5.90 8.15 -18.38
N ILE A 82 -6.02 9.18 -17.53
CA ILE A 82 -4.98 9.53 -16.55
C ILE A 82 -4.74 8.36 -15.59
N LEU A 83 -5.80 7.78 -15.02
CA LEU A 83 -5.68 6.64 -14.09
C LEU A 83 -5.01 5.42 -14.74
N THR A 84 -5.41 5.11 -15.97
CA THR A 84 -4.83 4.00 -16.74
C THR A 84 -3.34 4.23 -16.96
N ARG A 85 -2.95 5.46 -17.30
CA ARG A 85 -1.56 5.85 -17.54
C ARG A 85 -0.74 5.82 -16.26
N GLN A 86 -1.21 6.41 -15.17
CA GLN A 86 -0.54 6.32 -13.88
C GLN A 86 -0.28 4.87 -13.46
N LYS A 87 -1.22 3.96 -13.73
CA LYS A 87 -1.03 2.53 -13.44
C LYS A 87 0.04 1.88 -14.31
N ASN A 88 0.11 2.23 -15.59
CA ASN A 88 1.03 1.62 -16.55
C ASN A 88 2.45 2.20 -16.47
N ASP A 89 2.56 3.49 -16.18
CA ASP A 89 3.83 4.22 -16.19
C ASP A 89 4.50 4.23 -14.80
N HIS A 90 3.82 3.70 -13.77
CA HIS A 90 4.35 3.66 -12.42
C HIS A 90 5.54 2.70 -12.32
N ILE A 91 6.71 3.26 -12.01
CA ILE A 91 7.92 2.48 -11.77
C ILE A 91 8.14 2.21 -10.27
N MET A 92 8.63 1.02 -9.97
CA MET A 92 9.00 0.62 -8.62
C MET A 92 10.43 1.06 -8.28
N ILE A 93 10.75 1.19 -6.99
CA ILE A 93 12.11 1.59 -6.57
C ILE A 93 13.20 0.65 -7.09
N GLY A 94 12.91 -0.65 -7.18
CA GLY A 94 13.84 -1.63 -7.76
C GLY A 94 14.11 -1.37 -9.25
N GLU A 95 13.07 -1.02 -10.01
CA GLU A 95 13.22 -0.65 -11.43
C GLU A 95 13.98 0.65 -11.58
N ALA A 96 13.73 1.65 -10.72
CA ALA A 96 14.49 2.89 -10.69
C ALA A 96 15.99 2.63 -10.45
N ILE A 97 16.34 1.75 -9.50
CA ILE A 97 17.73 1.34 -9.22
C ILE A 97 18.39 0.72 -10.46
N VAL A 98 17.65 -0.11 -11.22
CA VAL A 98 18.16 -0.74 -12.45
C VAL A 98 18.32 0.28 -13.57
N GLN A 99 17.32 1.15 -13.78
CA GLN A 99 17.36 2.20 -14.80
C GLN A 99 18.52 3.19 -14.58
N LYS A 100 18.86 3.45 -13.32
CA LYS A 100 20.02 4.27 -12.93
C LYS A 100 21.35 3.52 -13.02
N GLY A 101 21.34 2.23 -13.33
CA GLY A 101 22.54 1.40 -13.47
C GLY A 101 23.21 1.00 -12.16
N PHE A 102 22.54 1.18 -11.02
CA PHE A 102 23.10 0.86 -9.70
C PHE A 102 23.04 -0.64 -9.38
N LEU A 103 22.12 -1.36 -10.02
CA LEU A 103 21.99 -2.81 -9.91
C LEU A 103 21.57 -3.39 -11.26
N THR A 104 22.00 -4.61 -11.58
CA THR A 104 21.50 -5.30 -12.77
C THR A 104 20.11 -5.88 -12.49
N LYS A 105 19.31 -6.06 -13.55
CA LYS A 105 17.98 -6.69 -13.45
C LYS A 105 18.06 -8.09 -12.83
N ASP A 106 18.99 -8.92 -13.32
CA ASP A 106 19.19 -10.27 -12.79
C ASP A 106 19.55 -10.26 -11.30
N ARG A 107 20.39 -9.31 -10.88
CA ARG A 107 20.76 -9.18 -9.47
C ARG A 107 19.57 -8.71 -8.64
N LEU A 108 18.80 -7.75 -9.13
CA LEU A 108 17.58 -7.29 -8.47
C LEU A 108 16.61 -8.46 -8.21
N GLU A 109 16.33 -9.29 -9.22
CA GLU A 109 15.41 -10.42 -9.10
C GLU A 109 15.88 -11.43 -8.05
N LEU A 110 17.17 -11.76 -8.03
CA LEU A 110 17.77 -12.63 -7.02
C LEU A 110 17.65 -12.06 -5.59
N GLU A 111 17.85 -10.75 -5.45
CA GLU A 111 17.78 -10.06 -4.15
C GLU A 111 16.33 -9.91 -3.66
N ILE A 112 15.35 -9.74 -4.55
CA ILE A 112 13.93 -9.77 -4.19
C ILE A 112 13.59 -11.14 -3.57
N VAL A 113 13.98 -12.23 -4.21
CA VAL A 113 13.74 -13.58 -3.67
C VAL A 113 14.43 -13.77 -2.32
N SER A 114 15.66 -13.28 -2.18
CA SER A 114 16.45 -13.38 -0.94
C SER A 114 15.85 -12.54 0.19
N PHE A 115 15.36 -11.34 -0.13
CA PHE A 115 14.68 -10.46 0.80
C PHE A 115 13.41 -11.11 1.36
N TRP A 116 12.58 -11.73 0.52
CA TRP A 116 11.37 -12.43 0.98
C TRP A 116 11.70 -13.66 1.82
N LYS A 117 12.77 -14.40 1.50
CA LYS A 117 13.26 -15.52 2.32
C LYS A 117 13.80 -15.06 3.68
N ASP A 118 14.53 -13.95 3.72
CA ASP A 118 15.02 -13.37 4.97
C ASP A 118 13.84 -12.84 5.81
N GLN A 119 12.81 -12.27 5.19
CA GLN A 119 11.58 -11.90 5.90
C GLN A 119 10.75 -13.10 6.37
N SER A 120 10.70 -14.19 5.59
CA SER A 120 9.92 -15.39 5.95
C SER A 120 10.55 -16.18 7.09
N ARG A 121 11.87 -16.07 7.30
CA ARG A 121 12.54 -16.60 8.51
C ARG A 121 12.05 -15.97 9.81
N TYR A 122 11.40 -14.80 9.74
CA TYR A 122 10.74 -14.15 10.87
C TYR A 122 9.22 -14.34 10.88
N ALA A 123 8.66 -15.18 9.99
CA ALA A 123 7.26 -15.58 10.01
C ALA A 123 7.00 -16.37 11.30
N ALA A 124 6.34 -15.73 12.26
CA ALA A 124 5.68 -16.44 13.33
C ALA A 124 4.65 -17.36 12.69
N GLY A 125 4.85 -18.69 12.79
CA GLY A 125 3.95 -19.80 12.43
C GLY A 125 3.01 -19.58 11.22
N GLU A 126 3.20 -20.35 10.15
CA GLU A 126 2.35 -20.31 8.94
C GLU A 126 0.86 -20.10 9.27
N ALA A 127 0.31 -18.95 8.87
CA ALA A 127 -1.11 -18.70 8.98
C ALA A 127 -1.89 -19.80 8.22
N ARG A 128 -2.94 -20.30 8.86
CA ARG A 128 -3.89 -21.23 8.26
C ARG A 128 -5.15 -20.44 7.91
N VAL A 129 -5.84 -20.87 6.86
CA VAL A 129 -7.03 -20.20 6.32
C VAL A 129 -8.12 -21.27 6.15
N PRO A 130 -9.40 -20.96 6.37
CA PRO A 130 -10.45 -21.96 6.30
C PRO A 130 -10.70 -22.40 4.85
N GLU A 131 -11.29 -23.59 4.69
CA GLU A 131 -11.71 -24.08 3.38
C GLU A 131 -12.82 -23.18 2.79
N GLY A 132 -12.89 -23.10 1.45
CA GLY A 132 -13.90 -22.29 0.75
C GLY A 132 -13.49 -20.86 0.42
N ILE A 133 -12.28 -20.42 0.78
CA ILE A 133 -11.71 -19.14 0.33
C ILE A 133 -11.17 -19.29 -1.10
N ALA A 134 -11.60 -18.39 -2.01
CA ALA A 134 -11.23 -18.44 -3.43
C ALA A 134 -9.72 -18.31 -3.67
N ASN A 135 -9.00 -17.54 -2.84
CA ASN A 135 -7.54 -17.42 -2.91
C ASN A 135 -6.90 -17.51 -1.51
N PRO A 136 -6.59 -18.73 -1.04
CA PRO A 136 -6.05 -18.94 0.30
C PRO A 136 -4.67 -18.29 0.52
N GLU A 137 -3.81 -18.22 -0.50
CA GLU A 137 -2.45 -17.68 -0.36
C GLU A 137 -2.44 -16.17 -0.08
N ILE A 138 -3.34 -15.41 -0.74
CA ILE A 138 -3.53 -13.99 -0.44
C ILE A 138 -4.01 -13.84 1.01
N MET A 139 -4.99 -14.64 1.43
CA MET A 139 -5.55 -14.53 2.78
C MET A 139 -4.53 -14.88 3.87
N LYS A 140 -3.70 -15.91 3.65
CA LYS A 140 -2.57 -16.23 4.53
C LYS A 140 -1.64 -15.03 4.71
N SER A 141 -1.33 -14.34 3.62
CA SER A 141 -0.47 -13.15 3.64
C SER A 141 -1.08 -12.02 4.49
N PHE A 142 -2.38 -11.79 4.38
CA PHE A 142 -3.08 -10.80 5.23
C PHE A 142 -3.04 -11.18 6.72
N CYS A 143 -3.30 -12.44 7.06
CA CYS A 143 -3.20 -12.93 8.43
C CYS A 143 -1.78 -12.78 8.99
N ASP A 144 -0.76 -13.17 8.23
CA ASP A 144 0.64 -13.03 8.59
C ASP A 144 1.03 -11.57 8.86
N ILE A 145 0.65 -10.66 7.96
CA ILE A 145 0.90 -9.22 8.11
C ILE A 145 0.22 -8.71 9.39
N THR A 146 -1.03 -9.12 9.64
CA THR A 146 -1.80 -8.69 10.80
C THR A 146 -1.13 -9.15 12.11
N VAL A 147 -0.76 -10.43 12.22
CA VAL A 147 -0.05 -10.98 13.39
C VAL A 147 1.26 -10.23 13.64
N ARG A 148 1.99 -9.88 12.56
CA ARG A 148 3.22 -9.09 12.66
C ARG A 148 2.96 -7.66 13.10
N MET A 149 1.92 -7.00 12.57
CA MET A 149 1.53 -5.65 12.96
C MET A 149 1.17 -5.60 14.45
N LEU A 150 0.41 -6.57 14.96
CA LEU A 150 0.08 -6.66 16.39
C LEU A 150 1.33 -6.81 17.26
N ARG A 151 2.28 -7.64 16.84
CA ARG A 151 3.54 -7.78 17.57
C ARG A 151 4.37 -6.50 17.53
N GLN A 152 4.40 -5.79 16.41
CA GLN A 152 5.31 -4.66 16.21
C GLN A 152 4.76 -3.32 16.69
N VAL A 153 3.47 -3.06 16.50
CA VAL A 153 2.84 -1.77 16.78
C VAL A 153 2.26 -1.74 18.19
N SER A 154 1.59 -2.82 18.62
CA SER A 154 0.94 -2.87 19.94
C SER A 154 1.67 -3.75 20.97
N ASN A 155 2.83 -4.31 20.60
CA ASN A 155 3.60 -5.25 21.43
C ASN A 155 2.77 -6.46 21.91
N VAL A 156 1.73 -6.83 21.16
CA VAL A 156 0.84 -7.96 21.48
C VAL A 156 1.38 -9.22 20.84
N ALA A 157 1.69 -10.23 21.65
CA ALA A 157 2.06 -11.54 21.16
C ALA A 157 0.83 -12.28 20.63
N ALA A 158 0.65 -12.29 19.31
CA ALA A 158 -0.44 -12.98 18.63
C ALA A 158 0.04 -14.25 17.89
N LYS A 159 -0.89 -15.19 17.70
CA LYS A 159 -0.80 -16.34 16.79
C LYS A 159 -2.16 -16.47 16.08
N SER A 160 -2.17 -16.88 14.83
CA SER A 160 -3.39 -17.19 14.09
C SER A 160 -3.68 -18.69 14.11
N ASP A 161 -4.96 -19.07 14.27
CA ASP A 161 -5.43 -20.41 13.95
C ASP A 161 -5.89 -20.49 12.49
N ALA A 162 -6.72 -21.47 12.13
CA ALA A 162 -7.24 -21.63 10.78
C ALA A 162 -8.33 -20.63 10.42
N GLY A 163 -8.88 -19.87 11.37
CA GLY A 163 -10.00 -18.97 11.16
C GLY A 163 -11.30 -19.69 10.74
N VAL A 164 -12.34 -18.88 10.52
CA VAL A 164 -13.65 -19.34 10.05
C VAL A 164 -14.15 -18.37 8.98
N TYR A 165 -14.64 -18.89 7.86
CA TYR A 165 -15.33 -18.07 6.87
C TYR A 165 -16.76 -17.82 7.36
N ILE A 166 -17.11 -16.54 7.50
CA ILE A 166 -18.44 -16.11 7.93
C ILE A 166 -19.07 -15.34 6.77
N SER A 167 -20.17 -15.86 6.22
CA SER A 167 -21.01 -15.12 5.29
C SER A 167 -22.06 -14.34 6.10
N GLY A 168 -21.84 -13.04 6.31
CA GLY A 168 -22.76 -12.17 7.05
C GLY A 168 -22.05 -11.22 8.00
N GLU A 169 -22.78 -10.74 9.01
CA GLU A 169 -22.18 -9.87 10.02
C GLU A 169 -21.22 -10.65 10.92
N PRO A 170 -20.03 -10.09 11.21
CA PRO A 170 -19.10 -10.73 12.11
C PRO A 170 -19.68 -10.72 13.55
N GLY A 171 -19.35 -11.75 14.34
CA GLY A 171 -19.96 -11.98 15.66
C GLY A 171 -19.78 -10.83 16.66
N LYS A 172 -20.57 -10.85 17.74
CA LYS A 172 -20.48 -9.82 18.80
C LYS A 172 -19.10 -9.83 19.47
N SER A 173 -18.51 -8.65 19.63
CA SER A 173 -17.28 -8.41 20.39
C SER A 173 -17.47 -7.19 21.31
N ASP A 174 -16.61 -7.04 22.32
CA ASP A 174 -16.68 -5.90 23.24
C ASP A 174 -16.44 -4.57 22.52
N ILE A 175 -15.50 -4.56 21.57
CA ILE A 175 -15.15 -3.39 20.76
C ILE A 175 -14.98 -3.83 19.30
N ALA A 176 -15.58 -3.05 18.39
CA ALA A 176 -15.42 -3.19 16.95
C ALA A 176 -14.93 -1.87 16.37
N ILE A 177 -13.82 -1.91 15.63
CA ILE A 177 -13.32 -0.77 14.85
C ILE A 177 -13.59 -1.10 13.38
N ARG A 178 -14.36 -0.24 12.72
CA ARG A 178 -14.65 -0.35 11.28
C ARG A 178 -13.99 0.82 10.56
N THR A 179 -13.28 0.51 9.50
CA THR A 179 -12.67 1.50 8.59
C THR A 179 -13.08 1.15 7.17
N SER A 180 -13.73 2.09 6.48
CA SER A 180 -14.08 1.91 5.08
C SER A 180 -12.87 2.17 4.19
N LEU A 181 -12.58 1.23 3.30
CA LEU A 181 -11.50 1.32 2.32
C LEU A 181 -12.09 1.54 0.92
N PHE A 182 -11.47 2.43 0.16
CA PHE A 182 -11.94 2.89 -1.15
C PHE A 182 -10.87 2.68 -2.24
N GLY A 183 -11.29 2.36 -3.46
CA GLY A 183 -10.40 2.12 -4.60
C GLY A 183 -11.13 1.43 -5.76
N ASP A 184 -10.46 0.46 -6.41
CA ASP A 184 -11.06 -0.43 -7.41
C ASP A 184 -12.26 -1.21 -6.84
N LEU A 185 -12.28 -1.43 -5.52
CA LEU A 185 -13.37 -2.00 -4.76
C LEU A 185 -13.60 -1.16 -3.50
N ASN A 186 -14.87 -1.04 -3.09
CA ASN A 186 -15.24 -0.42 -1.82
C ASN A 186 -15.64 -1.51 -0.84
N TYR A 187 -14.98 -1.56 0.32
CA TYR A 187 -15.26 -2.55 1.34
C TYR A 187 -14.91 -2.05 2.74
N ASP A 188 -15.59 -2.59 3.74
CA ASP A 188 -15.32 -2.29 5.15
C ASP A 188 -14.26 -3.26 5.67
N TYR A 189 -13.17 -2.72 6.23
CA TYR A 189 -12.22 -3.45 7.04
C TYR A 189 -12.63 -3.36 8.51
N VAL A 190 -12.82 -4.50 9.17
CA VAL A 190 -13.31 -4.57 10.55
C VAL A 190 -12.32 -5.31 11.43
N ILE A 191 -11.93 -4.69 12.54
CA ILE A 191 -11.20 -5.33 13.64
C ILE A 191 -12.18 -5.56 14.78
N LEU A 192 -12.36 -6.82 15.16
CA LEU A 192 -13.09 -7.21 16.38
C LEU A 192 -12.08 -7.60 17.46
N ALA A 193 -12.19 -6.97 18.63
CA ALA A 193 -11.28 -7.25 19.73
C ALA A 193 -11.99 -7.16 21.10
N PRO A 194 -11.65 -8.05 22.05
CA PRO A 194 -12.11 -7.92 23.42
C PRO A 194 -11.56 -6.63 24.04
N ARG A 195 -12.24 -6.10 25.06
CA ARG A 195 -11.96 -4.76 25.61
C ARG A 195 -10.50 -4.55 25.98
N GLY A 196 -9.84 -5.55 26.58
CA GLY A 196 -8.44 -5.46 26.99
C GLY A 196 -7.47 -5.27 25.81
N VAL A 197 -7.72 -5.92 24.68
CA VAL A 197 -6.89 -5.80 23.47
C VAL A 197 -7.19 -4.48 22.75
N ALA A 198 -8.47 -4.13 22.63
CA ALA A 198 -8.89 -2.90 21.99
C ALA A 198 -8.41 -1.65 22.72
N VAL A 199 -8.43 -1.63 24.06
CA VAL A 199 -7.84 -0.55 24.86
C VAL A 199 -6.35 -0.41 24.55
N LEU A 200 -5.59 -1.50 24.52
CA LEU A 200 -4.15 -1.46 24.17
C LEU A 200 -3.90 -0.96 22.74
N MET A 201 -4.77 -1.30 21.78
CA MET A 201 -4.65 -0.79 20.40
C MET A 201 -5.03 0.69 20.27
N ALA A 202 -5.96 1.19 21.09
CA ALA A 202 -6.48 2.56 21.01
C ALA A 202 -5.78 3.57 21.94
N SER A 203 -4.89 3.12 22.82
CA SER A 203 -4.17 3.96 23.79
C SER A 203 -2.70 4.23 23.43
N GLY A 204 -2.32 3.94 22.19
CA GLY A 204 -1.01 4.28 21.62
C GLY A 204 -0.91 5.74 21.18
#